data_AF-A0A4Y5Z100-F1
#
_entry.id   AF-A0A4Y5Z100-F1
#
_cell.length_a   1.000
_cell.length_b   1.000
_cell.length_c   1.000
_cell.angle_alpha   90.00
_cell.angle_beta   90.00
_cell.angle_gamma   90.00
#
_symmetry.space_group_name_H-M   'P 1'
#
loop_
_entity.id
_entity.type
_entity.pdbx_description
1 polymer ?
#
loop_
_entity_poly.entity_id
_entity_poly.type
_entity_poly.pdbx_seq_one_letter_code
_entity_poly.pdbx_strand_id
1 'polypeptide(L)'
;MRRLAFHLATALILAAPLAALAQSAPPPPSSAGHGPDGRDDRPLPPPRPWRQLTPDEQDILSPLAKDWDTFPPQRQSRMLEKAARWQKLPADRRAEIRARIIHWQQMTPEERAEARRNQQKFNDLTPDQRQKLHDAFERFRQLPPDQRRALVEQWRNQTPEQRKQALDHLGPNDALPPPPPPHDR
;
A
#
# COMPACT_ATOMS: atom_id res chain seq x y z
N MET A 1 -33.07 -0.24 -1.76
CA MET A 1 -32.20 -0.65 -0.63
C MET A 1 -30.85 -1.08 -1.19
N ARG A 2 -29.86 -0.18 -1.23
CA ARG A 2 -28.51 -0.48 -1.73
C ARG A 2 -27.58 -0.59 -0.51
N ARG A 3 -27.06 -1.80 -0.27
CA ARG A 3 -26.08 -2.06 0.80
C ARG A 3 -24.77 -1.36 0.41
N LEU A 4 -24.44 -0.27 1.08
CA LEU A 4 -23.19 0.47 0.93
C LEU A 4 -22.04 -0.42 1.42
N ALA A 5 -21.30 -0.97 0.46
CA ALA A 5 -20.08 -1.73 0.74
C ALA A 5 -18.99 -0.75 1.19
N PHE A 6 -18.61 -0.88 2.46
CA PHE A 6 -17.45 -0.21 3.05
C PHE A 6 -16.18 -0.76 2.38
N HIS A 7 -15.70 -0.10 1.34
CA HIS A 7 -14.40 -0.42 0.77
C HIS A 7 -13.31 0.29 1.56
N LEU A 8 -12.84 -0.45 2.56
CA LEU A 8 -11.60 -0.25 3.30
C LEU A 8 -10.48 0.20 2.35
N ALA A 9 -10.01 1.43 2.55
CA ALA A 9 -8.69 1.87 2.11
C ALA A 9 -7.64 1.01 2.82
N THR A 10 -7.41 -0.17 2.29
CA THR A 10 -6.33 -1.02 2.72
C THR A 10 -5.17 -0.75 1.78
N ALA A 11 -4.42 0.30 2.07
CA ALA A 11 -3.04 0.39 1.63
C ALA A 11 -2.22 -0.41 2.64
N LEU A 12 -1.99 -1.71 2.37
CA LEU A 12 -0.81 -2.38 2.87
C LEU A 12 -0.51 -3.66 2.08
N ILE A 13 0.77 -3.74 1.67
CA ILE A 13 1.72 -4.86 1.67
C ILE A 13 2.67 -4.58 0.48
N LEU A 14 3.95 -4.20 0.69
CA LEU A 14 4.91 -4.91 1.53
C LEU A 14 6.00 -3.93 2.03
N ALA A 15 6.01 -3.62 3.32
CA ALA A 15 7.18 -3.06 4.00
C ALA A 15 7.17 -3.59 5.44
N ALA A 16 7.95 -4.65 5.68
CA ALA A 16 8.19 -5.18 7.01
C ALA A 16 9.13 -4.23 7.79
N PRO A 17 8.87 -3.93 9.08
CA PRO A 17 9.87 -3.32 9.93
C PRO A 17 10.70 -4.44 10.56
N LEU A 18 11.98 -4.52 10.21
CA LEU A 18 12.98 -5.22 11.01
C LEU A 18 13.87 -4.15 11.62
N ALA A 19 13.64 -3.82 12.88
CA ALA A 19 14.63 -3.11 13.68
C ALA A 19 14.62 -3.68 15.10
N ALA A 20 15.82 -4.06 15.55
CA ALA A 20 16.23 -4.38 16.92
C ALA A 20 16.23 -5.85 17.38
N LEU A 21 17.08 -6.67 16.75
CA LEU A 21 18.14 -7.33 17.51
C LEU A 21 19.47 -6.67 17.12
N ALA A 22 19.96 -5.78 17.97
CA ALA A 22 21.32 -5.29 17.89
C ALA A 22 22.26 -6.38 18.41
N GLN A 23 22.80 -7.18 17.49
CA GLN A 23 24.16 -7.71 17.54
C GLN A 23 24.50 -8.30 16.17
N SER A 24 25.53 -7.70 15.53
CA SER A 24 26.19 -8.16 14.31
C SER A 24 25.32 -8.31 13.05
N ALA A 25 24.75 -7.19 12.57
CA ALA A 25 24.47 -7.07 11.13
C ALA A 25 25.64 -6.31 10.49
N PRO A 26 26.19 -6.76 9.35
CA PRO A 26 27.18 -5.98 8.61
C PRO A 26 26.58 -4.61 8.26
N PRO A 27 27.40 -3.54 8.16
CA PRO A 27 26.89 -2.23 7.80
C PRO A 27 26.07 -2.31 6.51
N PRO A 28 25.00 -1.50 6.33
CA PRO A 28 24.35 -1.39 5.04
C PRO A 28 25.45 -1.08 4.00
N PRO A 29 25.41 -1.67 2.80
CA PRO A 29 26.38 -1.29 1.78
C PRO A 29 26.24 0.22 1.61
N SER A 30 27.29 0.93 2.00
CA SER A 30 27.44 2.33 1.71
C SER A 30 27.09 2.50 0.23
N SER A 31 26.27 3.51 -0.07
CA SER A 31 26.32 4.15 -1.38
C SER A 31 27.68 4.85 -1.51
N ALA A 32 28.75 4.06 -1.46
CA ALA A 32 30.12 4.44 -1.68
C ALA A 32 30.53 3.77 -2.98
N GLY A 33 30.72 4.60 -4.01
CA GLY A 33 31.30 4.19 -5.27
C GLY A 33 30.37 4.35 -6.47
N HIS A 34 29.93 5.57 -6.76
CA HIS A 34 29.81 5.98 -8.16
C HIS A 34 31.25 6.28 -8.66
N GLY A 35 32.05 5.22 -8.79
CA GLY A 35 33.29 5.28 -9.56
C GLY A 35 32.92 5.22 -11.05
N PRO A 36 33.69 5.88 -11.93
CA PRO A 36 33.38 5.87 -13.37
C PRO A 36 33.49 4.49 -14.04
N ASP A 37 33.98 3.46 -13.32
CA ASP A 37 34.07 2.06 -13.77
C ASP A 37 33.50 1.08 -12.72
N GLY A 38 32.21 1.19 -12.42
CA GLY A 38 31.48 0.24 -11.57
C GLY A 38 30.83 -0.88 -12.37
N ARG A 39 31.61 -1.86 -12.85
CA ARG A 39 31.03 -3.08 -13.44
C ARG A 39 30.50 -3.99 -12.34
N ASP A 40 29.20 -3.90 -12.12
CA ASP A 40 28.41 -4.87 -11.37
C ASP A 40 28.41 -6.19 -12.20
N ASP A 41 29.45 -7.02 -12.06
CA ASP A 41 29.73 -8.25 -12.85
C ASP A 41 28.71 -9.40 -12.59
N ARG A 42 27.48 -9.08 -12.19
CA ARG A 42 26.42 -10.07 -12.04
C ARG A 42 25.91 -10.49 -13.43
N PRO A 43 25.92 -11.80 -13.77
CA PRO A 43 25.38 -12.27 -15.04
C PRO A 43 23.94 -11.80 -15.23
N LEU A 44 23.66 -11.21 -16.40
CA LEU A 44 22.31 -10.79 -16.74
C LEU A 44 21.43 -12.04 -16.89
N PRO A 45 20.19 -12.04 -16.34
CA PRO A 45 19.28 -13.16 -16.55
C PRO A 45 18.98 -13.29 -18.06
N PRO A 46 18.74 -14.52 -18.56
CA PRO A 46 18.37 -14.72 -19.95
C PRO A 46 17.01 -14.07 -20.24
N PRO A 47 16.80 -13.50 -21.45
CA PRO A 47 15.49 -13.00 -21.86
C PRO A 47 14.45 -14.11 -21.85
N ARG A 48 13.23 -13.78 -21.45
CA ARG A 48 12.08 -14.70 -21.37
C ARG A 48 10.98 -14.19 -22.31
N PRO A 49 10.95 -14.62 -23.58
CA PRO A 49 9.99 -14.11 -24.54
C PRO A 49 8.55 -14.48 -24.16
N TRP A 50 7.58 -13.68 -24.58
CA TRP A 50 6.16 -13.80 -24.20
C TRP A 50 5.61 -15.21 -24.44
N ARG A 51 5.96 -15.81 -25.59
CA ARG A 51 5.53 -17.15 -25.99
C ARG A 51 6.04 -18.28 -25.08
N GLN A 52 7.09 -18.03 -24.29
CA GLN A 52 7.65 -19.01 -23.35
C GLN A 52 7.11 -18.84 -21.92
N LEU A 53 6.25 -17.85 -21.70
CA LEU A 53 5.57 -17.68 -20.41
C LEU A 53 4.48 -18.74 -20.26
N THR A 54 4.26 -19.19 -19.03
CA THR A 54 3.14 -20.07 -18.69
C THR A 54 1.79 -19.36 -18.88
N PRO A 55 0.67 -20.08 -19.07
CA PRO A 55 -0.64 -19.46 -19.22
C PRO A 55 -1.00 -18.50 -18.08
N ASP A 56 -0.67 -18.85 -16.83
CA ASP A 56 -0.94 -17.99 -15.67
C ASP A 56 -0.04 -16.74 -15.64
N GLU A 57 1.22 -16.85 -16.06
CA GLU A 57 2.10 -15.69 -16.21
C GLU A 57 1.60 -14.76 -17.32
N GLN A 58 1.12 -15.32 -18.44
CA GLN A 58 0.52 -14.55 -19.53
C GLN A 58 -0.76 -13.85 -19.10
N ASP A 59 -1.63 -14.50 -18.31
CA ASP A 59 -2.84 -13.88 -17.78
C ASP A 59 -2.52 -12.68 -16.88
N ILE A 60 -1.64 -12.87 -15.89
CA ILE A 60 -1.25 -11.84 -14.92
C ILE A 60 -0.55 -10.65 -15.61
N LEU A 61 0.29 -10.94 -16.60
CA LEU A 61 1.07 -9.93 -17.32
C LEU A 61 0.41 -9.47 -18.61
N SER A 62 -0.86 -9.86 -18.87
CA SER A 62 -1.59 -9.52 -20.08
C SER A 62 -1.60 -8.02 -20.43
N PRO A 63 -1.62 -7.05 -19.49
CA PRO A 63 -1.54 -5.63 -19.83
C PRO A 63 -0.20 -5.23 -20.46
N LEU A 64 0.83 -6.05 -20.29
CA LEU A 64 2.19 -5.83 -20.79
C LEU A 64 2.50 -6.65 -22.05
N ALA A 65 1.57 -7.49 -22.52
CA ALA A 65 1.80 -8.47 -23.58
C ALA A 65 2.38 -7.85 -24.86
N LYS A 66 1.87 -6.67 -25.25
CA LYS A 66 2.28 -5.96 -26.47
C LYS A 66 3.77 -5.58 -26.48
N ASP A 67 4.26 -5.11 -25.34
CA ASP A 67 5.61 -4.54 -25.23
C ASP A 67 6.59 -5.50 -24.52
N TRP A 68 6.12 -6.67 -24.08
CA TRP A 68 6.87 -7.58 -23.22
C TRP A 68 8.26 -7.95 -23.77
N ASP A 69 8.32 -8.33 -25.04
CA ASP A 69 9.55 -8.77 -25.70
C ASP A 69 10.54 -7.61 -25.94
N THR A 70 10.10 -6.36 -25.77
CA THR A 70 10.96 -5.17 -25.84
C THR A 70 11.64 -4.84 -24.51
N PHE A 71 11.18 -5.44 -23.40
CA PHE A 71 11.71 -5.14 -22.09
C PHE A 71 13.10 -5.76 -21.88
N PRO A 72 14.03 -5.06 -21.21
CA PRO A 72 15.31 -5.64 -20.82
C PRO A 72 15.12 -6.91 -19.99
N PRO A 73 16.00 -7.93 -20.10
CA PRO A 73 15.85 -9.20 -19.39
C PRO A 73 15.68 -9.06 -17.87
N GLN A 74 16.35 -8.08 -17.26
CA GLN A 74 16.24 -7.78 -15.82
C GLN A 74 14.85 -7.27 -15.45
N ARG A 75 14.20 -6.51 -16.34
CA ARG A 75 12.83 -6.04 -16.14
C ARG A 75 11.84 -7.19 -16.30
N GLN A 76 12.02 -8.04 -17.30
CA GLN A 76 11.22 -9.25 -17.49
C GLN A 76 11.30 -10.15 -16.24
N SER A 77 12.52 -10.45 -15.77
CA SER A 77 12.75 -11.25 -14.57
C SER A 77 12.04 -10.67 -13.34
N ARG A 78 12.21 -9.36 -13.06
CA ARG A 78 11.53 -8.69 -11.94
C ARG A 78 9.99 -8.73 -12.04
N MET A 79 9.43 -8.65 -13.23
CA MET A 79 7.99 -8.78 -13.46
C MET A 79 7.50 -10.22 -13.23
N LEU A 80 8.26 -11.21 -13.70
CA LEU A 80 7.95 -12.63 -13.47
C LEU A 80 8.03 -12.99 -11.99
N GLU A 81 9.01 -12.47 -11.26
CA GLU A 81 9.05 -12.62 -9.80
C GLU A 81 7.83 -12.02 -9.10
N LYS A 82 7.33 -10.86 -9.57
CA LYS A 82 6.10 -10.25 -9.07
C LYS A 82 4.88 -11.14 -9.38
N ALA A 83 4.80 -11.68 -10.60
CA ALA A 83 3.74 -12.60 -11.00
C ALA A 83 3.76 -13.89 -10.15
N ALA A 84 4.93 -14.49 -9.93
CA ALA A 84 5.09 -15.66 -9.07
C ALA A 84 4.69 -15.37 -7.61
N ARG A 85 5.08 -14.22 -7.06
CA ARG A 85 4.62 -13.80 -5.73
C ARG A 85 3.11 -13.61 -5.68
N TRP A 86 2.52 -13.03 -6.73
CA TRP A 86 1.07 -12.85 -6.85
C TRP A 86 0.33 -14.20 -6.86
N GLN A 87 0.82 -15.18 -7.62
CA GLN A 87 0.23 -16.53 -7.68
C GLN A 87 0.24 -17.23 -6.31
N LYS A 88 1.29 -17.00 -5.52
CA LYS A 88 1.42 -17.56 -4.16
C LYS A 88 0.49 -16.93 -3.12
N LEU A 89 -0.15 -15.79 -3.43
CA LEU A 89 -1.10 -15.18 -2.48
C LEU A 89 -2.37 -16.03 -2.37
N PRO A 90 -2.95 -16.17 -1.16
CA PRO A 90 -4.28 -16.75 -0.98
C PRO A 90 -5.36 -16.08 -1.87
N ALA A 91 -6.39 -16.84 -2.27
CA ALA A 91 -7.39 -16.37 -3.23
C ALA A 91 -8.19 -15.15 -2.73
N ASP A 92 -8.53 -15.14 -1.44
CA ASP A 92 -9.15 -14.02 -0.73
C ASP A 92 -8.25 -12.77 -0.75
N ARG A 93 -6.95 -12.92 -0.50
CA ARG A 93 -5.99 -11.81 -0.59
C ARG A 93 -5.86 -11.26 -2.01
N ARG A 94 -5.84 -12.12 -3.03
CA ARG A 94 -5.85 -11.66 -4.43
C ARG A 94 -7.12 -10.90 -4.77
N ALA A 95 -8.28 -11.37 -4.29
CA ALA A 95 -9.56 -10.70 -4.50
C ALA A 95 -9.59 -9.31 -3.84
N GLU A 96 -9.09 -9.21 -2.61
CA GLU A 96 -8.97 -7.95 -1.87
C GLU A 96 -8.10 -6.94 -2.63
N ILE A 97 -6.92 -7.36 -3.11
CA ILE A 97 -6.03 -6.48 -3.85
C ILE A 97 -6.64 -6.06 -5.20
N ARG A 98 -7.30 -6.97 -5.93
CA ARG A 98 -8.02 -6.64 -7.17
C ARG A 98 -9.10 -5.58 -6.93
N ALA A 99 -9.89 -5.72 -5.87
CA ALA A 99 -10.92 -4.74 -5.52
C ALA A 99 -10.31 -3.35 -5.27
N ARG A 100 -9.17 -3.28 -4.57
CA ARG A 100 -8.44 -2.01 -4.34
C ARG A 100 -7.95 -1.38 -5.65
N ILE A 101 -7.42 -2.18 -6.58
CA ILE A 101 -6.96 -1.69 -7.89
C ILE A 101 -8.14 -1.10 -8.68
N ILE A 102 -9.27 -1.80 -8.72
CA ILE A 102 -10.48 -1.33 -9.41
C ILE A 102 -10.94 -0.01 -8.80
N HIS A 103 -11.01 0.07 -7.47
CA HIS A 103 -11.37 1.30 -6.78
C HIS A 103 -10.41 2.46 -7.12
N TRP A 104 -9.09 2.21 -7.11
CA TRP A 104 -8.09 3.20 -7.48
C TRP A 104 -8.24 3.71 -8.93
N GLN A 105 -8.57 2.81 -9.87
CA GLN A 105 -8.83 3.18 -11.27
C GLN A 105 -10.06 4.07 -11.41
N GLN A 106 -11.06 3.89 -10.54
CA GLN A 106 -12.28 4.69 -10.50
C GLN A 106 -12.11 6.06 -9.82
N MET A 107 -11.05 6.25 -9.04
CA MET A 107 -10.79 7.52 -8.36
C MET A 107 -10.53 8.65 -9.37
N THR A 108 -11.00 9.85 -9.04
CA THR A 108 -10.70 11.08 -9.79
C THR A 108 -9.24 11.53 -9.59
N PRO A 109 -8.70 12.42 -10.45
CA PRO A 109 -7.36 12.98 -10.24
C PRO A 109 -7.19 13.66 -8.86
N GLU A 110 -8.22 14.34 -8.38
CA GLU A 110 -8.26 15.02 -7.08
C GLU A 110 -8.23 14.02 -5.93
N GLU A 111 -9.06 12.96 -6.00
CA GLU A 111 -9.08 11.88 -5.00
C GLU A 111 -7.73 11.15 -4.93
N ARG A 112 -7.11 10.87 -6.09
CA ARG A 112 -5.77 10.28 -6.12
C ARG A 112 -4.71 11.23 -5.55
N ALA A 113 -4.85 12.53 -5.75
CA ALA A 113 -3.94 13.52 -5.17
C ALA A 113 -4.07 13.56 -3.63
N GLU A 114 -5.30 13.51 -3.12
CA GLU A 114 -5.58 13.43 -1.68
C GLU A 114 -5.04 12.14 -1.08
N ALA A 115 -5.27 10.98 -1.73
CA ALA A 115 -4.72 9.71 -1.31
C ALA A 115 -3.18 9.74 -1.23
N ARG A 116 -2.49 10.35 -2.20
CA ARG A 116 -1.04 10.54 -2.16
C ARG A 116 -0.60 11.46 -1.00
N ARG A 117 -1.31 12.55 -0.74
CA ARG A 117 -1.03 13.43 0.41
C ARG A 117 -1.16 12.69 1.73
N ASN A 118 -2.21 11.89 1.88
CA ASN A 118 -2.43 11.11 3.10
C ASN A 118 -1.39 9.99 3.26
N GLN A 119 -0.97 9.37 2.17
CA GLN A 119 0.15 8.42 2.19
C GLN A 119 1.45 9.08 2.63
N GLN A 120 1.74 10.29 2.15
CA GLN A 120 2.95 11.02 2.58
C GLN A 120 2.93 11.29 4.08
N LYS A 121 1.82 11.85 4.59
CA LYS A 121 1.64 12.08 6.03
C LYS A 121 1.84 10.80 6.86
N PHE A 122 1.30 9.67 6.39
CA PHE A 122 1.48 8.38 7.05
C PHE A 122 2.94 7.91 7.04
N ASN A 123 3.65 8.11 5.93
CA ASN A 123 5.06 7.77 5.82
C ASN A 123 5.93 8.62 6.76
N ASP A 124 5.52 9.86 7.02
CA ASP A 124 6.21 10.77 7.95
C ASP A 124 5.98 10.41 9.43
N LEU A 125 5.01 9.54 9.74
CA LEU A 125 4.77 9.07 11.10
C LEU A 125 5.91 8.16 11.58
N THR A 126 6.32 8.35 12.84
CA THR A 126 7.23 7.44 13.55
C THR A 126 6.59 6.06 13.75
N PRO A 127 7.38 4.99 13.98
CA PRO A 127 6.82 3.67 14.29
C PRO A 127 5.79 3.68 15.42
N ASP A 128 6.05 4.42 16.52
CA ASP A 128 5.13 4.54 17.64
C ASP A 128 3.84 5.26 17.26
N GLN A 129 3.92 6.32 16.45
CA GLN A 129 2.74 7.01 15.94
C GLN A 129 1.91 6.11 15.03
N ARG A 130 2.57 5.29 14.18
CA ARG A 130 1.88 4.30 13.34
C ARG A 130 1.22 3.21 14.17
N GLN A 131 1.85 2.77 15.27
CA GLN A 131 1.25 1.80 16.17
C GLN A 131 0.01 2.36 16.87
N LYS A 132 0.11 3.58 17.43
CA LYS A 132 -1.05 4.28 18.00
C LYS A 132 -2.18 4.44 16.97
N LEU A 133 -1.82 4.75 15.73
CA LEU A 133 -2.76 4.87 14.62
C LEU A 133 -3.48 3.53 14.39
N HIS A 134 -2.72 2.44 14.30
CA HIS A 134 -3.26 1.10 14.10
C HIS A 134 -4.21 0.68 15.24
N ASP A 135 -3.80 0.85 16.49
CA ASP A 135 -4.58 0.46 17.67
C ASP A 135 -5.89 1.25 17.77
N ALA A 136 -5.85 2.55 17.45
CA ALA A 136 -7.03 3.40 17.41
C ALA A 136 -8.01 3.01 16.29
N PHE A 137 -7.49 2.59 15.14
CA PHE A 137 -8.32 2.10 14.04
C PHE A 137 -8.98 0.76 14.36
N GLU A 138 -8.25 -0.18 14.97
CA GLU A 138 -8.81 -1.47 15.37
C GLU A 138 -9.90 -1.31 16.43
N ARG A 139 -9.72 -0.41 17.40
CA ARG A 139 -10.77 -0.03 18.35
C ARG A 139 -12.01 0.53 17.64
N PHE A 140 -11.83 1.47 16.71
CA PHE A 140 -12.94 2.00 15.92
C PHE A 140 -13.71 0.90 15.17
N ARG A 141 -13.00 -0.07 14.58
CA ARG A 141 -13.64 -1.18 13.84
C ARG A 141 -14.51 -2.08 14.72
N GLN A 142 -14.11 -2.25 15.98
CA GLN A 142 -14.82 -3.06 16.98
C GLN A 142 -16.08 -2.37 17.55
N LEU A 143 -16.22 -1.05 17.37
CA LEU A 143 -17.39 -0.32 17.84
C LEU A 143 -18.68 -0.78 17.12
N PRO A 144 -19.83 -0.80 17.83
CA PRO A 144 -21.13 -1.00 17.23
C PRO A 144 -21.39 -0.02 16.06
N PRO A 145 -22.14 -0.43 15.02
CA PRO A 145 -22.39 0.41 13.84
C PRO A 145 -22.90 1.83 14.17
N ASP A 146 -23.76 1.97 15.19
CA ASP A 146 -24.34 3.25 15.59
C ASP A 146 -23.31 4.17 16.23
N GLN A 147 -22.43 3.61 17.09
CA GLN A 147 -21.34 4.36 17.71
C GLN A 147 -20.31 4.81 16.66
N ARG A 148 -20.00 3.95 15.68
CA ARG A 148 -19.14 4.34 14.55
C ARG A 148 -19.74 5.49 13.76
N ARG A 149 -21.03 5.44 13.44
CA ARG A 149 -21.73 6.51 12.72
C ARG A 149 -21.68 7.83 13.49
N ALA A 150 -21.97 7.80 14.78
CA ALA A 150 -21.92 8.99 15.63
C ALA A 150 -20.50 9.61 15.65
N LEU A 151 -19.45 8.81 15.79
CA LEU A 151 -18.06 9.28 15.73
C LEU A 151 -17.71 9.88 14.36
N VAL A 152 -18.17 9.25 13.28
CA VAL A 152 -17.96 9.78 11.92
C VAL A 152 -18.64 11.13 11.74
N GLU A 153 -19.89 11.27 12.20
CA GLU A 153 -20.64 12.51 12.12
C GLU A 153 -20.01 13.62 12.97
N GLN A 154 -19.61 13.31 14.20
CA GLN A 154 -18.89 14.23 15.07
C GLN A 154 -17.62 14.74 14.38
N TRP A 155 -16.84 13.85 13.77
CA TRP A 155 -15.63 14.22 13.05
C TRP A 155 -15.90 15.09 11.82
N ARG A 156 -16.96 14.80 11.07
CA ARG A 156 -17.38 15.61 9.91
C ARG A 156 -17.74 17.04 10.31
N ASN A 157 -18.27 17.21 11.52
CA ASN A 157 -18.67 18.51 12.06
C ASN A 157 -17.52 19.29 12.74
N GLN A 158 -16.34 18.68 12.93
CA GLN A 158 -15.17 19.35 13.49
C GLN A 158 -14.41 20.22 12.47
N THR A 159 -13.82 21.32 12.94
CA THR A 159 -12.93 22.18 12.13
C THR A 159 -11.58 21.50 11.87
N PRO A 160 -10.81 21.91 10.84
CA PRO A 160 -9.46 21.39 10.59
C PRO A 160 -8.53 21.46 11.82
N GLU A 161 -8.63 22.53 12.61
CA GLU A 161 -7.84 22.76 13.83
C GLU A 161 -8.25 21.79 14.94
N GLN A 162 -9.56 21.58 15.15
CA GLN A 162 -10.08 20.62 16.12
C GLN A 162 -9.67 19.18 15.76
N ARG A 163 -9.69 18.85 14.47
CA ARG A 163 -9.21 17.55 13.97
C ARG A 163 -7.71 17.37 14.23
N LYS A 164 -6.91 18.42 14.01
CA LYS A 164 -5.46 18.38 14.29
C LYS A 164 -5.18 18.17 15.77
N GLN A 165 -5.87 18.92 16.65
CA GLN A 165 -5.74 18.74 18.10
C GLN A 165 -6.16 17.33 18.53
N ALA A 166 -7.25 16.78 18.00
CA ALA A 166 -7.67 15.41 18.29
C ALA A 166 -6.60 14.37 17.88
N LEU A 167 -5.86 14.59 16.80
CA LEU A 167 -4.74 13.75 16.39
C LEU A 167 -3.51 13.93 17.31
N ASP A 168 -3.22 15.14 17.74
CA ASP A 168 -2.09 15.44 18.64
C ASP A 168 -2.31 14.83 20.05
N HIS A 169 -3.57 14.69 20.46
CA HIS A 169 -3.96 14.13 21.75
C HIS A 169 -4.28 12.63 21.74
N LEU A 170 -4.03 11.91 20.63
CA LEU A 170 -4.30 10.46 20.49
C LEU A 170 -3.70 9.65 21.65
N GLY A 171 -4.53 9.40 22.65
CA GLY A 171 -4.24 8.58 23.80
C GLY A 171 -4.70 7.13 23.61
N PRO A 172 -4.41 6.26 24.59
CA PRO A 172 -4.80 4.85 24.57
C PRO A 172 -6.32 4.60 24.48
N ASN A 173 -7.15 5.64 24.66
CA ASN A 173 -8.62 5.57 24.61
C ASN A 173 -9.25 6.30 23.41
N ASP A 174 -8.47 6.99 22.57
CA ASP A 174 -9.02 7.75 21.43
C ASP A 174 -9.09 6.92 20.15
N ALA A 175 -10.25 6.93 19.49
CA ALA A 175 -10.45 6.37 18.16
C ALA A 175 -9.99 7.38 17.10
N LEU A 176 -9.31 6.91 16.07
CA LEU A 176 -8.98 7.77 14.94
C LEU A 176 -10.22 8.22 14.20
N PRO A 177 -10.10 9.35 13.46
CA PRO A 177 -11.11 9.68 12.49
C PRO A 177 -11.29 8.59 11.45
N PRO A 178 -12.54 8.36 11.01
CA PRO A 178 -12.78 7.54 9.84
C PRO A 178 -12.03 8.15 8.63
N PRO A 179 -11.66 7.32 7.62
CA PRO A 179 -11.15 7.85 6.36
C PRO A 179 -12.12 8.91 5.81
N PRO A 180 -11.62 9.92 5.06
CA PRO A 180 -12.49 10.94 4.48
C PRO A 180 -13.65 10.26 3.73
N PRO A 181 -14.90 10.75 3.89
CA PRO A 181 -16.02 10.19 3.15
C PRO A 181 -15.71 10.26 1.64
N PRO A 182 -16.19 9.29 0.83
CA PRO A 182 -16.19 9.47 -0.61
C PRO A 182 -16.91 10.79 -0.91
N HIS A 183 -16.37 11.56 -1.85
CA HIS A 183 -17.07 12.75 -2.32
C HIS A 183 -18.34 12.26 -3.02
N ASP A 184 -19.51 12.58 -2.44
CA ASP A 184 -20.76 12.45 -3.16
C ASP A 184 -20.66 13.32 -4.42
N ARG A 185 -20.70 12.68 -5.59
CA ARG A 185 -21.01 13.31 -6.88
C ARG A 185 -22.37 12.86 -7.33
#